data_AF-A0A9E0XPR3-F1
#
_entry.id   AF-A0A9E0XPR3-F1
#
_cell.length_a   1.000
_cell.length_b   1.000
_cell.length_c   1.000
_cell.angle_alpha   90.00
_cell.angle_beta   90.00
_cell.angle_gamma   90.00
#
_symmetry.space_group_name_H-M   'P 1'
#
loop_
_entity.id
_entity.type
_entity.pdbx_description
1 polymer ?
#
loop_
_entity_poly.entity_id
_entity_poly.type
_entity_poly.pdbx_seq_one_letter_code
_entity_poly.pdbx_strand_id
1 'polypeptide(L)'
;MSALFLNPAHRAWLILMIATGVTWWLGEVGAAGTTAIVALLAIAFAKGRLVILDFMELRGAPLMWRLLLEGWLVVVSSLILLAYWISLK
;
A
#
# COMPACT_ATOMS: atom_id res chain seq x y z
N MET A 1 17.59 -9.14 -22.26
CA MET A 1 16.78 -8.01 -21.74
C MET A 1 15.48 -8.44 -21.05
N SER A 2 15.11 -9.73 -21.07
CA SER A 2 13.82 -10.24 -20.55
C SER A 2 13.86 -10.77 -19.11
N ALA A 3 15.03 -10.85 -18.49
CA ALA A 3 15.19 -11.44 -17.15
C ALA A 3 14.79 -10.51 -15.99
N LEU A 4 14.67 -9.20 -16.25
CA LEU A 4 14.43 -8.18 -15.22
C LEU A 4 12.97 -8.20 -14.72
N PHE A 5 12.02 -8.61 -15.55
CA PHE A 5 10.59 -8.66 -15.20
C PHE A 5 10.12 -10.02 -14.65
N LEU A 6 10.97 -11.05 -14.71
CA LEU A 6 10.61 -12.40 -14.27
C LEU A 6 10.76 -12.58 -12.75
N ASN A 7 11.55 -11.73 -12.09
CA ASN A 7 11.77 -11.83 -10.65
C ASN A 7 10.65 -11.09 -9.88
N PRO A 8 9.90 -11.77 -8.99
CA PRO A 8 8.81 -11.17 -8.21
C PRO A 8 9.22 -9.90 -7.47
N ALA A 9 10.46 -9.84 -6.97
CA ALA A 9 11.00 -8.68 -6.27
C ALA A 9 11.12 -7.45 -7.18
N HIS A 10 11.55 -7.62 -8.42
CA HIS A 10 11.67 -6.51 -9.38
C HIS A 10 10.30 -5.99 -9.82
N ARG A 11 9.31 -6.87 -9.95
CA ARG A 11 7.92 -6.48 -10.20
C ARG A 11 7.33 -5.68 -9.03
N ALA A 12 7.53 -6.15 -7.80
CA ALA A 12 7.10 -5.43 -6.60
C ALA A 12 7.76 -4.04 -6.53
N TRP A 13 9.07 -3.98 -6.80
CA TRP A 13 9.82 -2.73 -6.86
C TRP A 13 9.25 -1.73 -7.89
N LEU A 14 8.97 -2.18 -9.13
CA LEU A 14 8.38 -1.32 -10.16
C LEU A 14 7.00 -0.79 -9.74
N ILE A 15 6.15 -1.64 -9.15
CA ILE A 15 4.84 -1.21 -8.66
C ILE A 15 5.00 -0.16 -7.55
N LEU A 16 5.94 -0.34 -6.63
CA LEU A 16 6.22 0.64 -5.57
C LEU A 16 6.75 1.98 -6.13
N MET A 17 7.58 1.94 -7.18
CA MET A 17 8.04 3.15 -7.86
C MET A 17 6.89 3.91 -8.50
N ILE A 18 6.01 3.22 -9.24
CA ILE A 18 4.81 3.84 -9.84
C ILE A 18 3.90 4.41 -8.74
N ALA A 19 3.63 3.63 -7.70
CA ALA A 19 2.81 4.08 -6.57
C ALA A 19 3.39 5.34 -5.90
N THR A 20 4.72 5.44 -5.81
CA THR A 20 5.41 6.63 -5.27
C THR A 20 5.26 7.83 -6.20
N GLY A 21 5.44 7.63 -7.51
CA GLY A 21 5.23 8.68 -8.51
C GLY A 21 3.80 9.22 -8.49
N VAL A 22 2.80 8.34 -8.37
CA VAL A 22 1.39 8.74 -8.25
C VAL A 22 1.15 9.53 -6.97
N THR A 23 1.65 9.08 -5.82
CA THR A 23 1.48 9.85 -4.56
C THR A 23 2.16 11.21 -4.60
N TRP A 24 3.33 11.30 -5.24
CA TRP A 24 4.04 12.56 -5.40
C TRP A 24 3.27 13.52 -6.31
N TRP A 25 2.80 13.03 -7.46
CA TRP A 25 2.00 13.82 -8.39
C TRP A 25 0.69 14.31 -7.77
N LEU A 26 0.00 13.47 -7.00
CA LEU A 26 -1.21 13.87 -6.25
C LEU A 26 -0.92 15.00 -5.25
N GLY A 27 0.24 14.98 -4.60
CA GLY A 27 0.68 16.06 -3.73
C GLY A 27 0.96 17.35 -4.50
N GLU A 28 1.62 17.25 -5.66
CA GLU A 28 2.00 18.40 -6.48
C GLU A 28 0.79 19.14 -7.07
N VAL A 29 -0.23 18.41 -7.52
CA VAL A 29 -1.49 19.01 -8.00
C VAL A 29 -2.37 19.54 -6.86
N GLY A 30 -1.93 19.41 -5.60
CA GLY A 30 -2.69 19.82 -4.42
C GLY A 30 -4.00 19.05 -4.27
N ALA A 31 -4.03 17.77 -4.66
CA ALA A 31 -5.24 16.97 -4.56
C ALA A 31 -5.72 16.94 -3.10
N ALA A 32 -6.92 17.47 -2.87
CA ALA A 32 -7.51 17.62 -1.54
C ALA A 32 -8.92 17.04 -1.49
N GLY A 33 -9.43 16.88 -0.26
CA GLY A 33 -10.76 16.35 0.01
C GLY A 33 -10.81 14.82 0.11
N THR A 34 -12.02 14.30 0.23
CA THR A 34 -12.29 12.90 0.57
C THR A 34 -11.74 11.94 -0.47
N THR A 35 -11.87 12.26 -1.75
CA THR A 35 -11.36 11.42 -2.84
C THR A 35 -9.84 11.30 -2.80
N ALA A 36 -9.13 12.39 -2.54
CA ALA A 36 -7.68 12.39 -2.43
C ALA A 36 -7.20 11.56 -1.23
N ILE A 37 -7.84 11.71 -0.07
CA ILE A 37 -7.49 10.96 1.14
C ILE A 37 -7.76 9.46 0.96
N VAL A 38 -8.90 9.08 0.39
CA VAL A 38 -9.22 7.68 0.10
C VAL A 38 -8.23 7.08 -0.91
N ALA A 39 -7.88 7.83 -1.96
CA ALA A 39 -6.90 7.39 -2.95
C ALA A 39 -5.50 7.19 -2.33
N LEU A 40 -5.03 8.16 -1.53
CA LEU A 40 -3.75 8.07 -0.83
C LEU A 40 -3.71 6.89 0.14
N LEU A 41 -4.79 6.67 0.89
CA LEU A 41 -4.90 5.55 1.82
C LEU A 41 -4.93 4.20 1.08
N ALA A 42 -5.64 4.12 -0.04
CA ALA A 42 -5.66 2.93 -0.89
C ALA A 42 -4.26 2.61 -1.46
N ILE A 43 -3.52 3.63 -1.91
CA ILE A 43 -2.14 3.47 -2.38
C ILE A 43 -1.24 3.02 -1.22
N ALA A 44 -1.35 3.65 -0.04
CA ALA A 44 -0.58 3.26 1.14
C ALA A 44 -0.83 1.80 1.55
N PHE A 45 -2.10 1.37 1.55
CA PHE A 45 -2.49 -0.02 1.82
C PHE A 45 -1.89 -0.99 0.79
N ALA A 46 -2.01 -0.67 -0.50
CA ALA A 46 -1.45 -1.52 -1.57
C ALA A 46 0.08 -1.65 -1.45
N LYS A 47 0.79 -0.55 -1.18
CA LYS A 47 2.25 -0.54 -0.96
C LYS A 47 2.61 -1.39 0.26
N GLY A 48 1.92 -1.21 1.39
CA GLY A 48 2.14 -1.98 2.60
C GLY A 48 1.97 -3.48 2.38
N ARG A 49 0.92 -3.89 1.67
CA ARG A 49 0.66 -5.29 1.35
C ARG A 49 1.73 -5.91 0.46
N LEU A 50 2.22 -5.17 -0.55
CA LEU A 50 3.34 -5.62 -1.38
C LEU A 50 4.61 -5.80 -0.56
N VAL A 51 4.93 -4.89 0.36
CA VAL A 51 6.10 -5.02 1.23
C VAL A 51 5.98 -6.26 2.13
N ILE A 52 4.83 -6.47 2.76
CA ILE A 52 4.58 -7.64 3.61
C ILE A 52 4.74 -8.94 2.80
N LEU A 53 4.16 -9.05 1.61
CA LEU A 53 4.15 -10.31 0.86
C LEU A 53 5.46 -10.55 0.09
N ASP A 54 6.03 -9.52 -0.52
CA ASP A 54 7.14 -9.66 -1.47
C ASP A 54 8.51 -9.31 -0.88
N PHE A 55 8.60 -8.39 0.09
CA PHE A 55 9.88 -8.00 0.70
C PHE A 55 10.16 -8.68 2.04
N MET A 56 9.13 -8.96 2.85
CA MET A 56 9.27 -9.75 4.08
C MET A 56 9.22 -11.26 3.81
N GLU A 57 9.13 -11.68 2.54
CA GLU A 57 9.06 -13.08 2.09
C GLU A 57 7.94 -13.91 2.78
N LEU A 58 6.89 -13.25 3.29
CA LEU A 58 5.79 -13.91 4.01
C LEU A 58 4.87 -14.75 3.12
N ARG A 59 5.14 -14.80 1.80
CA ARG A 59 4.47 -15.74 0.89
C ARG A 59 4.71 -17.21 1.25
N GLY A 60 5.90 -17.55 1.75
CA GLY A 60 6.25 -18.91 2.17
C GLY A 60 6.14 -19.14 3.69
N ALA A 61 5.84 -18.09 4.45
CA ALA A 61 5.81 -18.15 5.91
C ALA A 61 4.50 -18.79 6.45
N PRO A 62 4.49 -19.24 7.72
CA PRO A 62 3.28 -19.76 8.35
C PRO A 62 2.12 -18.78 8.26
N LEU A 63 0.93 -19.29 7.95
CA LEU A 63 -0.28 -18.50 7.70
C LEU A 63 -0.60 -17.52 8.85
N MET A 64 -0.26 -17.89 10.08
CA MET A 64 -0.45 -17.07 11.28
C MET A 64 0.28 -15.72 11.19
N TRP A 65 1.54 -15.71 10.74
CA TRP A 65 2.33 -14.47 10.61
C TRP A 65 1.80 -13.57 9.51
N ARG A 66 1.41 -14.19 8.39
CA ARG A 66 0.83 -13.47 7.26
C ARG A 66 -0.49 -12.81 7.64
N LEU A 67 -1.39 -13.54 8.30
CA LEU A 67 -2.67 -13.00 8.77
C LEU A 67 -2.49 -11.92 9.83
N LEU A 68 -1.51 -12.07 10.73
CA LEU A 68 -1.25 -11.08 11.76
C LEU A 68 -0.80 -9.74 11.16
N LEU A 69 0.12 -9.74 10.19
CA LEU A 69 0.57 -8.50 9.55
C LEU A 69 -0.43 -7.93 8.54
N GLU A 70 -1.04 -8.76 7.69
CA GLU A 70 -2.10 -8.28 6.78
C GLU A 70 -3.30 -7.76 7.60
N GLY A 71 -3.68 -8.45 8.67
CA GLY A 71 -4.75 -8.05 9.59
C GLY A 71 -4.43 -6.74 10.30
N TRP A 72 -3.21 -6.58 10.82
CA TRP A 72 -2.75 -5.32 11.39
C TRP A 72 -2.84 -4.16 10.39
N LEU A 73 -2.37 -4.36 9.16
CA LEU A 73 -2.43 -3.34 8.11
C LEU A 73 -3.89 -2.93 7.81
N VAL A 74 -4.81 -3.90 7.73
CA VAL A 74 -6.24 -3.65 7.55
C VAL A 74 -6.82 -2.86 8.72
N VAL A 75 -6.49 -3.23 9.95
CA VAL A 75 -6.95 -2.54 11.17
C VAL A 75 -6.49 -1.09 11.16
N VAL A 76 -5.20 -0.82 10.98
CA VAL A 76 -4.66 0.55 10.98
C VAL A 76 -5.26 1.39 9.85
N SER A 77 -5.39 0.83 8.65
CA SER A 77 -5.99 1.55 7.52
C SER A 77 -7.47 1.86 7.76
N SER A 78 -8.21 0.93 8.35
CA SER A 78 -9.62 1.13 8.71
C SER A 78 -9.78 2.18 9.79
N LEU A 79 -8.88 2.20 10.79
CA LEU A 79 -8.88 3.22 11.85
C LEU A 79 -8.60 4.61 11.28
N ILE A 80 -7.65 4.75 10.35
CA ILE A 80 -7.37 6.04 9.68
C ILE A 80 -8.60 6.51 8.88
N LEU A 81 -9.24 5.60 8.13
CA LEU A 81 -10.44 5.93 7.37
C LEU A 81 -11.59 6.35 8.29
N LEU A 82 -11.77 5.66 9.41
CA LEU A 82 -12.78 5.97 10.42
C LEU A 82 -12.50 7.32 11.11
N ALA A 83 -11.25 7.60 11.47
CA ALA A 83 -10.85 8.89 12.03
C ALA A 83 -11.13 10.03 11.05
N TYR A 84 -10.84 9.83 9.76
CA TYR A 84 -11.16 10.78 8.72
C TYR A 84 -12.67 11.00 8.57
N TRP A 85 -13.46 9.93 8.59
CA TRP A 85 -14.92 10.00 8.55
C TRP A 85 -15.50 10.78 9.75
N ILE A 86 -14.94 10.58 10.94
CA ILE A 86 -15.33 11.35 12.14
C ILE A 86 -14.97 12.82 11.95
N SER A 87 -13.80 13.14 11.38
CA SER A 87 -13.38 14.52 11.13
C SER A 87 -14.21 15.27 10.08
N LEU A 88 -14.97 14.55 9.25
CA LEU A 88 -15.88 15.11 8.24
C LEU A 88 -17.24 15.49 8.82
N LYS A 89 -17.58 14.98 10.02
CA LYS A 89 -18.80 15.34 10.76
C LYS A 89 -18.53 16.52 11.69
#